data_AF-Q53805-F1
#
_entry.id   AF-Q53805-F1
#
_cell.length_a   1.000
_cell.length_b   1.000
_cell.length_c   1.000
_cell.angle_alpha   90.00
_cell.angle_beta   90.00
_cell.angle_gamma   90.00
#
_symmetry.space_group_name_H-M   'P 1'
#
loop_
_entity.id
_entity.type
_entity.pdbx_description
1 polymer ?
#
loop_
_entity_poly.entity_id
_entity_poly.type
_entity_poly.pdbx_seq_one_letter_code
_entity_poly.pdbx_strand_id
1 'polypeptide(L)'
;MKLIVRTGLAAAVVLGAAAAAVVPASAAVVTDDPRPVAGAHAVVPNPKTIKAAAYNQARSTLADAGSRTAAKSHPIHGKTDVPVSYGTSLLAAARDEFRQADKKLPAKDKKSDMSIAHYNAVHSAAKTMGIDTW
;
A
#
# COMPACT_ATOMS: atom_id res chain seq x y z
N MET A 1 34.43 24.14 -16.74
CA MET A 1 33.84 24.47 -18.05
C MET A 1 33.08 23.26 -18.57
N LYS A 2 31.89 23.51 -19.15
CA LYS A 2 30.99 22.61 -19.91
C LYS A 2 30.07 21.69 -19.10
N LEU A 3 28.77 21.61 -19.36
CA LEU A 3 27.72 22.55 -19.82
C LEU A 3 26.42 21.76 -19.65
N ILE A 4 25.47 22.32 -18.90
CA ILE A 4 24.13 21.79 -18.66
C ILE A 4 23.32 21.95 -19.96
N VAL A 5 22.78 20.86 -20.51
CA VAL A 5 21.87 20.91 -21.67
C VAL A 5 20.43 20.78 -21.19
N ARG A 6 19.68 21.88 -21.36
CA ARG A 6 18.22 22.01 -21.31
C ARG A 6 17.64 21.63 -22.67
N THR A 7 16.55 20.85 -22.73
CA THR A 7 15.40 20.93 -23.68
C THR A 7 14.57 19.64 -23.55
N GLY A 8 13.24 19.60 -23.62
CA GLY A 8 12.24 20.60 -23.97
C GLY A 8 10.84 20.16 -23.54
N LEU A 9 10.02 21.17 -23.25
CA LEU A 9 8.60 21.14 -22.93
C LEU A 9 7.81 21.19 -24.25
N ALA A 10 6.80 20.35 -24.44
CA ALA A 10 5.84 20.50 -25.54
C ALA A 10 4.42 20.20 -25.03
N ALA A 11 3.67 21.28 -24.80
CA ALA A 11 2.23 21.28 -24.60
C ALA A 11 1.55 21.30 -25.97
N ALA A 12 0.54 20.44 -26.17
CA ALA A 12 -0.36 20.51 -27.31
C ALA A 12 -1.78 20.81 -26.81
N VAL A 13 -2.18 22.07 -26.96
CA VAL A 13 -3.56 22.55 -26.79
C VAL A 13 -4.26 22.35 -28.13
N VAL A 14 -5.38 21.62 -28.15
CA VAL A 14 -6.32 21.66 -29.28
C VAL A 14 -7.55 22.43 -28.82
N LEU A 15 -7.69 23.64 -29.37
CA LEU A 15 -8.91 24.42 -29.37
C LEU A 15 -9.93 23.80 -30.33
N GLY A 16 -11.16 23.61 -29.86
CA GLY A 16 -12.33 23.38 -30.70
C GLY A 16 -13.52 24.12 -30.07
N ALA A 17 -13.85 25.28 -30.64
CA ALA A 17 -14.96 26.13 -30.24
C ALA A 17 -16.23 25.77 -31.01
N ALA A 18 -17.41 25.84 -30.36
CA ALA A 18 -18.57 26.62 -30.82
C ALA A 18 -19.85 26.30 -30.01
N ALA A 19 -20.33 27.32 -29.30
CA ALA A 19 -21.71 27.81 -29.17
C ALA A 19 -22.91 26.84 -29.04
N ALA A 20 -23.68 27.01 -27.96
CA ALA A 20 -25.08 27.50 -28.03
C ALA A 20 -25.66 27.66 -26.61
N ALA A 21 -26.19 28.85 -26.32
CA ALA A 21 -26.90 29.18 -25.10
C ALA A 21 -28.39 28.85 -25.24
N VAL A 22 -28.99 28.15 -24.26
CA VAL A 22 -30.42 28.25 -23.91
C VAL A 22 -30.57 27.91 -22.42
N VAL A 23 -31.12 28.85 -21.63
CA VAL A 23 -31.62 28.63 -20.27
C VAL A 23 -33.14 28.44 -20.37
N PRO A 24 -33.74 27.50 -19.61
CA PRO A 24 -34.76 27.99 -18.68
C PRO A 24 -34.73 27.32 -17.29
N ALA A 25 -34.95 28.20 -16.30
CA ALA A 25 -35.69 28.09 -15.05
C ALA A 25 -35.90 26.73 -14.34
N SER A 26 -35.39 26.69 -13.10
CA SER A 26 -35.97 26.13 -11.86
C SER A 26 -36.87 24.89 -11.95
N ALA A 27 -36.32 23.76 -11.53
CA ALA A 27 -37.06 22.73 -10.80
C ALA A 27 -36.19 22.25 -9.64
N ALA A 28 -36.65 22.54 -8.42
CA ALA A 28 -36.09 21.96 -7.20
C ALA A 28 -36.29 20.44 -7.26
N VAL A 29 -35.19 19.69 -7.21
CA VAL A 29 -35.20 18.31 -6.77
C VAL A 29 -34.13 18.20 -5.70
N VAL A 30 -34.58 18.12 -4.46
CA VAL A 30 -33.81 17.59 -3.35
C VAL A 30 -33.47 16.16 -3.74
N THR A 31 -32.28 15.96 -4.31
CA THR A 31 -31.63 14.66 -4.28
C THR A 31 -30.88 14.60 -2.96
N ASP A 32 -31.50 13.90 -2.01
CA ASP A 32 -30.77 13.24 -0.93
C ASP A 32 -29.72 12.34 -1.59
N ASP A 33 -28.55 12.93 -1.83
CA ASP A 33 -27.39 12.24 -2.37
C ASP A 33 -26.69 11.63 -1.16
N PRO A 34 -26.76 10.31 -0.94
CA PRO A 34 -25.89 9.66 0.02
C PRO A 34 -24.49 9.74 -0.59
N ARG A 35 -23.77 10.81 -0.23
CA ARG A 35 -22.33 10.94 -0.44
C ARG A 35 -21.71 9.59 -0.12
N PRO A 36 -20.96 8.95 -1.03
CA PRO A 36 -20.24 7.74 -0.69
C PRO A 36 -19.21 8.14 0.37
N VAL A 37 -19.50 7.79 1.62
CA VAL A 37 -18.52 7.85 2.70
C VAL A 37 -17.41 6.87 2.32
N ALA A 38 -16.29 7.42 1.84
CA ALA A 38 -15.04 6.70 1.78
C ALA A 38 -14.74 6.16 3.18
N GLY A 39 -14.88 4.85 3.40
CA GLY A 39 -14.64 4.33 4.75
C GLY A 39 -15.19 2.95 5.07
N ALA A 40 -15.03 1.97 4.18
CA ALA A 40 -15.02 0.56 4.59
C ALA A 40 -14.12 -0.20 3.62
N HIS A 41 -12.84 -0.34 3.97
CA HIS A 41 -12.05 -1.42 3.40
C HIS A 41 -12.76 -2.70 3.83
N ALA A 42 -13.50 -3.34 2.92
CA ALA A 42 -14.07 -4.65 3.17
C ALA A 42 -12.93 -5.52 3.67
N VAL A 43 -13.05 -6.05 4.89
CA VAL A 43 -12.08 -7.01 5.43
C VAL A 43 -12.24 -8.27 4.59
N VAL A 44 -11.43 -8.37 3.54
CA VAL A 44 -11.43 -9.54 2.67
C VAL A 44 -10.90 -10.70 3.53
N PRO A 45 -11.60 -11.85 3.56
CA PRO A 45 -11.08 -13.01 4.25
C PRO A 45 -9.73 -13.36 3.66
N ASN A 46 -8.75 -13.63 4.53
CA ASN A 46 -7.43 -14.05 4.09
C ASN A 46 -7.53 -15.22 3.10
N PRO A 47 -6.67 -15.26 2.07
CA PRO A 47 -6.59 -16.39 1.17
C PRO A 47 -6.19 -17.64 1.97
N LYS A 48 -6.61 -18.82 1.52
CA LYS A 48 -6.20 -20.09 2.15
C LYS A 48 -4.69 -20.33 2.00
N THR A 49 -4.15 -19.88 0.87
CA THR A 49 -2.75 -20.04 0.50
C THR A 49 -2.22 -18.77 -0.15
N ILE A 50 -0.91 -18.56 -0.03
CA ILE A 50 -0.17 -17.48 -0.67
C ILE A 50 0.85 -18.06 -1.64
N LYS A 51 1.18 -17.30 -2.69
CA LYS A 51 2.22 -17.71 -3.64
C LYS A 51 3.59 -17.68 -2.98
N ALA A 52 4.42 -18.71 -3.21
CA ALA A 52 5.78 -18.75 -2.67
C ALA A 52 6.63 -17.55 -3.12
N ALA A 53 6.43 -17.08 -4.36
CA ALA A 53 7.06 -15.87 -4.87
C ALA A 53 6.65 -14.62 -4.08
N ALA A 54 5.37 -14.49 -3.73
CA ALA A 54 4.87 -13.38 -2.94
C ALA A 54 5.44 -13.40 -1.51
N TYR A 55 5.56 -14.58 -0.90
CA TYR A 55 6.25 -14.75 0.39
C TYR A 55 7.71 -14.32 0.30
N ASN A 56 8.44 -14.75 -0.73
CA ASN A 56 9.86 -14.40 -0.91
C ASN A 56 10.05 -12.89 -1.13
N GLN A 57 9.16 -12.26 -1.89
CA GLN A 57 9.17 -10.81 -2.10
C GLN A 57 8.85 -10.05 -0.80
N ALA A 58 7.80 -10.47 -0.07
CA ALA A 58 7.45 -9.91 1.24
C ALA A 58 8.61 -10.01 2.23
N ARG A 59 9.26 -11.17 2.29
CA ARG A 59 10.48 -11.38 3.08
C ARG A 59 11.58 -10.37 2.72
N SER A 60 11.84 -10.17 1.43
CA SER A 60 12.87 -9.21 0.98
C SER A 60 12.53 -7.79 1.45
N THR A 61 11.29 -7.34 1.22
CA THR A 61 10.85 -6.00 1.64
C THR A 61 10.99 -5.79 3.15
N LEU A 62 10.64 -6.79 3.95
CA LEU A 62 10.79 -6.73 5.40
C LEU A 62 12.25 -6.76 5.85
N ALA A 63 13.10 -7.53 5.17
CA ALA A 63 14.53 -7.57 5.45
C ALA A 63 15.21 -6.23 5.12
N ASP A 64 14.86 -5.61 3.99
CA ASP A 64 15.36 -4.28 3.58
C ASP A 64 14.91 -3.18 4.54
N ALA A 65 13.72 -3.33 5.13
CA ALA A 65 13.22 -2.45 6.18
C ALA A 65 13.85 -2.71 7.56
N GLY A 66 14.72 -3.72 7.69
CA GLY A 66 15.46 -4.00 8.92
C GLY A 66 14.88 -5.10 9.83
N SER A 67 13.89 -5.88 9.36
CA SER A 67 13.43 -7.05 10.12
C SER A 67 14.50 -8.15 10.14
N ARG A 68 14.94 -8.50 11.34
CA ARG A 68 15.94 -9.54 11.57
C ARG A 68 15.33 -10.93 11.36
N THR A 69 14.07 -11.12 11.75
CA THR A 69 13.36 -12.37 11.52
C THR A 69 13.16 -12.61 10.02
N ALA A 70 12.76 -11.60 9.25
CA ALA A 70 12.63 -11.74 7.80
C ALA A 70 13.98 -12.05 7.14
N ALA A 71 15.05 -11.35 7.53
CA ALA A 71 16.40 -11.61 7.01
C ALA A 71 16.88 -13.05 7.31
N LYS A 72 16.57 -13.59 8.49
CA LYS A 72 16.94 -14.96 8.90
C LYS A 72 16.02 -16.04 8.35
N SER A 73 14.78 -15.70 8.00
CA SER A 73 13.82 -16.67 7.45
C SER A 73 14.36 -17.29 6.16
N HIS A 74 13.95 -18.51 5.82
CA HIS A 74 14.37 -19.14 4.57
C HIS A 74 13.39 -18.81 3.43
N PRO A 75 13.89 -18.53 2.22
CA PRO A 75 13.04 -18.45 1.04
C PRO A 75 12.41 -19.81 0.74
N ILE A 76 11.23 -19.78 0.13
CA ILE A 76 10.50 -20.97 -0.28
C ILE A 76 10.91 -21.32 -1.70
N HIS A 77 11.42 -22.54 -1.88
CA HIS A 77 11.82 -23.11 -3.16
C HIS A 77 11.05 -24.41 -3.42
N GLY A 78 10.79 -24.73 -4.70
CA GLY A 78 10.15 -25.99 -5.11
C GLY A 78 8.66 -26.12 -4.76
N LYS A 79 8.02 -25.05 -4.28
CA LYS A 79 6.58 -25.00 -4.01
C LYS A 79 5.96 -23.82 -4.72
N THR A 80 4.77 -24.02 -5.30
CA THR A 80 4.00 -22.95 -5.94
C THR A 80 3.28 -22.08 -4.91
N ASP A 81 2.67 -22.73 -3.91
CA ASP A 81 1.79 -22.11 -2.93
C ASP A 81 2.10 -22.67 -1.54
N VAL A 82 1.94 -21.84 -0.52
CA VAL A 82 2.09 -22.20 0.89
C VAL A 82 0.90 -21.71 1.71
N PRO A 83 0.61 -22.33 2.88
CA PRO A 83 -0.48 -21.89 3.74
C PRO A 83 -0.30 -20.43 4.15
N VAL A 84 -1.40 -19.68 4.23
CA VAL A 84 -1.37 -18.27 4.64
C VAL A 84 -0.72 -18.04 6.01
N SER A 85 -0.76 -19.06 6.87
CA SER A 85 -0.08 -19.07 8.17
C SER A 85 1.43 -18.77 8.09
N TYR A 86 2.09 -19.10 6.97
CA TYR A 86 3.50 -18.74 6.75
C TYR A 86 3.66 -17.22 6.62
N GLY A 87 2.81 -16.59 5.82
CA GLY A 87 2.81 -15.14 5.62
C GLY A 87 2.40 -14.38 6.87
N THR A 88 1.32 -14.80 7.54
CA THR A 88 0.87 -14.12 8.78
C THR A 88 1.91 -14.22 9.88
N SER A 89 2.60 -15.36 10.03
CA SER A 89 3.68 -15.51 11.01
C SER A 89 4.86 -14.58 10.72
N LEU A 90 5.25 -14.44 9.44
CA LEU A 90 6.30 -13.51 9.01
C LEU A 90 5.93 -12.05 9.31
N LEU A 91 4.68 -11.66 8.99
CA LEU A 91 4.17 -10.30 9.22
C LEU A 91 4.07 -9.97 10.70
N ALA A 92 3.53 -10.89 11.51
CA ALA A 92 3.41 -10.70 12.96
C ALA A 92 4.78 -10.53 13.62
N ALA A 93 5.74 -11.40 13.27
CA ALA A 93 7.11 -11.29 13.79
C ALA A 93 7.78 -9.97 13.40
N ALA A 94 7.67 -9.55 12.13
CA ALA A 94 8.24 -8.29 11.67
C ALA A 94 7.59 -7.08 12.36
N ARG A 95 6.26 -7.07 12.53
CA ARG A 95 5.54 -6.02 13.26
C ARG A 95 6.06 -5.90 14.69
N ASP A 96 6.18 -7.01 15.40
CA ASP A 96 6.59 -6.99 16.81
C ASP A 96 8.06 -6.57 16.96
N GLU A 97 8.92 -6.90 15.98
CA GLU A 97 10.28 -6.37 15.90
C GLU A 97 10.31 -4.86 15.65
N PHE A 98 9.53 -4.36 14.70
CA PHE A 98 9.49 -2.93 14.37
C PHE A 98 8.92 -2.10 15.52
N ARG A 99 7.88 -2.59 16.20
CA ARG A 99 7.36 -1.94 17.42
C ARG A 99 8.42 -1.80 18.52
N GLN A 100 9.29 -2.80 18.64
CA GLN A 100 10.40 -2.74 19.60
C GLN A 100 11.49 -1.76 19.14
N ALA A 101 11.85 -1.78 17.85
CA ALA A 101 12.85 -0.87 17.28
C ALA A 101 12.42 0.60 17.42
N ASP A 102 11.15 0.87 17.17
CA ASP A 102 10.58 2.21 17.18
C ASP A 102 10.10 2.67 18.56
N LYS A 103 10.28 1.87 19.62
CA LYS A 103 9.74 2.16 20.95
C LYS A 103 10.10 3.57 21.44
N LYS A 104 11.29 4.07 21.09
CA LYS A 104 11.81 5.38 21.49
C LYS A 104 11.27 6.58 20.69
N LEU A 105 10.59 6.36 19.56
CA LEU A 105 10.01 7.45 18.78
C LEU A 105 8.80 8.07 19.50
N PRO A 106 8.55 9.38 19.34
CA PRO A 106 7.36 10.01 19.90
C PRO A 106 6.11 9.51 19.15
N ALA A 107 4.95 9.50 19.84
CA ALA A 107 3.70 8.96 19.29
C ALA A 107 3.26 9.65 17.98
N LYS A 108 3.59 10.93 17.79
CA LYS A 108 3.29 11.70 16.56
C LYS A 108 3.97 11.15 15.30
N ASP A 109 5.10 10.46 15.47
CA ASP A 109 5.88 9.90 14.35
C ASP A 109 5.61 8.39 14.19
N LYS A 110 4.60 7.86 14.90
CA LYS A 110 4.21 6.46 14.89
C LYS A 110 2.82 6.25 14.30
N LYS A 111 2.64 5.09 13.68
CA LYS A 111 1.36 4.51 13.31
C LYS A 111 1.32 3.06 13.80
N SER A 112 0.32 2.72 14.60
CA SER A 112 0.17 1.38 15.21
C SER A 112 1.42 0.92 16.00
N ASP A 113 2.02 1.85 16.76
CA ASP A 113 3.25 1.68 17.56
C ASP A 113 4.54 1.44 16.76
N MET A 114 4.54 1.68 15.45
CA MET A 114 5.70 1.59 14.56
C MET A 114 5.94 2.92 13.85
N SER A 115 7.16 3.18 13.40
CA SER A 115 7.48 4.24 12.46
C SER A 115 6.65 4.11 11.19
N ILE A 116 6.30 5.25 10.57
CA ILE A 116 5.57 5.29 9.30
C ILE A 116 6.28 4.44 8.22
N ALA A 117 7.61 4.44 8.22
CA ALA A 117 8.41 3.63 7.30
C ALA A 117 8.19 2.13 7.50
N HIS A 118 8.30 1.64 8.74
CA HIS A 118 8.08 0.23 9.05
C HIS A 118 6.62 -0.18 8.86
N TYR A 119 5.66 0.68 9.21
CA TYR A 119 4.25 0.45 8.95
C TYR A 119 3.99 0.20 7.45
N ASN A 120 4.55 1.06 6.59
CA ASN A 120 4.42 0.93 5.13
C ASN A 120 5.11 -0.33 4.60
N ALA A 121 6.27 -0.70 5.15
CA ALA A 121 6.96 -1.93 4.77
C ALA A 121 6.12 -3.18 5.07
N VAL A 122 5.53 -3.26 6.26
CA VAL A 122 4.68 -4.41 6.64
C VAL A 122 3.39 -4.44 5.81
N HIS A 123 2.77 -3.29 5.56
CA HIS A 123 1.57 -3.24 4.71
C HIS A 123 1.87 -3.58 3.25
N SER A 124 3.03 -3.16 2.73
CA SER A 124 3.47 -3.51 1.38
C SER A 124 3.70 -5.03 1.25
N ALA A 125 4.35 -5.63 2.26
CA ALA A 125 4.54 -7.07 2.34
C ALA A 125 3.20 -7.83 2.41
N ALA A 126 2.27 -7.38 3.27
CA ALA A 126 0.95 -7.97 3.40
C ALA A 126 0.14 -7.88 2.09
N LYS A 127 0.14 -6.71 1.44
CA LYS A 127 -0.48 -6.50 0.14
C LYS A 127 0.09 -7.41 -0.95
N THR A 128 1.41 -7.61 -0.96
CA THR A 128 2.08 -8.52 -1.91
C THR A 128 1.58 -9.95 -1.76
N MET A 129 1.30 -10.38 -0.53
CA MET A 129 0.77 -11.72 -0.22
C MET A 129 -0.77 -11.81 -0.32
N GLY A 130 -1.46 -10.69 -0.51
CA GLY A 130 -2.93 -10.63 -0.48
C GLY A 130 -3.52 -10.92 0.90
N ILE A 131 -2.81 -10.54 1.98
CA ILE A 131 -3.25 -10.75 3.36
C ILE A 131 -3.73 -9.42 3.93
N ASP A 132 -4.99 -9.37 4.35
CA ASP A 132 -5.59 -8.18 4.97
C ASP A 132 -5.68 -8.29 6.50
N THR A 133 -5.61 -9.50 7.07
CA THR A 133 -5.70 -9.73 8.53
C THR A 133 -4.50 -10.55 9.04
N TRP A 134 -3.73 -10.05 10.01
CA TRP A 134 -2.51 -10.72 10.52
C TRP A 134 -2.03 -10.21 11.88
#